data_AF-A0A521L6L7-F1
#
_entry.id   AF-A0A521L6L7-F1
#
_cell.length_a   1.000
_cell.length_b   1.000
_cell.length_c   1.000
_cell.angle_alpha   90.00
_cell.angle_beta   90.00
_cell.angle_gamma   90.00
#
_symmetry.space_group_name_H-M   'P 1'
#
loop_
_entity.id
_entity.type
_entity.pdbx_description
1 polymer ?
#
loop_
_entity_poly.entity_id
_entity_poly.type
_entity_poly.pdbx_seq_one_letter_code
_entity_poly.pdbx_strand_id
1 'polypeptide(L)'
;MLRTLATRILGAVPVVLLVALGIFALVRLAPGDAASTLAAEDASEADIARMRAQWGLDQPVLVQFFYFLGNLARLDMGTSYRYHAPVAELIGQRLPATLELALTALLLAAVIAVPLGVATALKKGSWLDGLGSLLAVLGVSAPSFWVGILLVLLVSGHFNLLPSSGRIPLDVPIRELTGFILLDSLLQGRFDLFRQALSFIVLPAATLAFGMIGIIARISRSAVIDVGQEEFVLTAVAKG
;
A
#
# COMPACT_ATOMS: atom_id res chain seq x y z
N MET A 1 1.07 -10.10 -25.84
CA MET A 1 1.79 -9.47 -24.71
C MET A 1 2.01 -7.97 -24.92
N LEU A 2 2.68 -7.51 -25.98
CA LEU A 2 2.90 -6.07 -26.25
C LEU A 2 1.61 -5.25 -26.35
N ARG A 3 0.59 -5.75 -27.06
CA ARG A 3 -0.73 -5.10 -27.14
C ARG A 3 -1.37 -4.94 -25.76
N THR A 4 -1.33 -5.99 -24.93
CA THR A 4 -1.86 -5.97 -23.56
C THR A 4 -1.12 -4.98 -22.66
N LEU A 5 0.22 -4.92 -22.78
CA LEU A 5 1.04 -3.96 -22.04
C LEU A 5 0.73 -2.53 -22.47
N ALA A 6 0.65 -2.27 -23.77
CA ALA A 6 0.29 -0.96 -24.31
C ALA A 6 -1.11 -0.52 -23.85
N THR A 7 -2.11 -1.40 -23.90
CA THR A 7 -3.46 -1.10 -23.40
C THR A 7 -3.46 -0.74 -21.91
N ARG A 8 -2.65 -1.42 -21.09
CA ARG A 8 -2.53 -1.11 -19.66
C ARG A 8 -1.84 0.23 -19.41
N ILE A 9 -0.75 0.50 -20.12
CA ILE A 9 -0.02 1.78 -20.00
C ILE A 9 -0.90 2.94 -20.45
N LEU A 10 -1.55 2.82 -21.62
CA LEU A 10 -2.47 3.84 -22.12
C LEU A 10 -3.68 4.00 -21.20
N GLY A 11 -4.17 2.92 -20.59
CA GLY A 11 -5.23 2.98 -19.58
C GLY A 11 -4.80 3.64 -18.26
N ALA A 12 -3.51 3.60 -17.92
CA ALA A 12 -2.98 4.27 -16.74
C ALA A 12 -2.87 5.79 -16.91
N VAL A 13 -2.62 6.28 -18.14
CA VAL A 13 -2.52 7.72 -18.43
C VAL A 13 -3.75 8.53 -17.95
N PRO A 14 -4.99 8.20 -18.31
CA PRO A 14 -6.15 8.96 -17.83
C PRO A 14 -6.32 8.86 -16.31
N VAL A 15 -5.98 7.71 -15.70
CA VAL A 15 -6.03 7.55 -14.24
C VAL A 15 -5.03 8.49 -13.56
N VAL A 16 -3.78 8.52 -14.03
CA VAL A 16 -2.73 9.40 -13.51
C VAL A 16 -3.13 10.87 -13.69
N LEU A 17 -3.68 11.25 -14.85
CA LEU A 17 -4.14 12.62 -15.09
C LEU A 17 -5.30 13.01 -14.18
N LEU A 18 -6.27 12.11 -13.95
CA LEU A 18 -7.37 12.36 -13.03
C LEU A 18 -6.89 12.50 -11.58
N VAL A 19 -5.94 11.66 -11.16
CA VAL A 19 -5.32 11.76 -9.82
C VAL A 19 -4.52 13.05 -9.69
N ALA A 20 -3.71 13.41 -10.70
CA ALA A 20 -2.95 14.65 -10.72
C ALA A 20 -3.86 15.88 -10.66
N LEU A 21 -4.95 15.89 -11.43
CA LEU A 21 -5.98 16.92 -11.37
C LEU A 21 -6.65 16.98 -10.00
N GLY A 22 -7.00 15.82 -9.43
CA GLY A 22 -7.60 15.73 -8.11
C GLY A 22 -6.69 16.29 -7.02
N ILE A 23 -5.41 15.91 -7.01
CA ILE A 23 -4.41 16.43 -6.07
C ILE A 23 -4.24 17.94 -6.25
N PHE A 24 -4.10 18.42 -7.49
CA PHE A 24 -3.98 19.85 -7.79
C PHE A 24 -5.21 20.64 -7.29
N ALA A 25 -6.41 20.11 -7.54
CA ALA A 25 -7.65 20.71 -7.08
C ALA A 25 -7.75 20.71 -5.55
N LEU A 26 -7.42 19.61 -4.88
CA LEU A 26 -7.44 19.51 -3.42
C LEU A 26 -6.49 20.51 -2.76
N VAL A 27 -5.26 20.63 -3.28
CA VAL A 27 -4.28 21.58 -2.76
C VAL A 27 -4.75 23.03 -2.96
N ARG A 28 -5.39 23.33 -4.09
CA ARG A 28 -5.88 24.67 -4.39
C ARG A 28 -7.17 25.06 -3.67
N LEU A 29 -8.02 24.08 -3.37
CA LEU A 29 -9.26 24.27 -2.63
C LEU A 29 -9.04 24.26 -1.12
N ALA A 30 -7.86 23.81 -0.66
CA ALA A 30 -7.49 23.90 0.74
C ALA A 30 -7.50 25.37 1.20
N PRO A 31 -8.06 25.67 2.38
CA PRO A 31 -8.09 27.03 2.90
C PRO A 31 -6.68 27.52 3.23
N GLY A 32 -6.37 28.75 2.83
CA GLY A 32 -5.06 29.37 3.00
C GLY A 32 -4.30 29.49 1.67
N ASP A 33 -3.51 30.54 1.53
CA ASP A 33 -2.59 30.69 0.39
C ASP A 33 -1.24 30.05 0.73
N ALA A 34 -0.76 29.16 -0.14
CA ALA A 34 0.48 28.41 0.09
C ALA A 34 1.66 29.33 0.42
N ALA A 35 1.79 30.48 -0.26
CA ALA A 35 2.85 31.44 0.06
C ALA A 35 2.70 32.02 1.46
N SER A 36 1.49 32.41 1.87
CA SER A 36 1.25 32.92 3.24
C SER A 36 1.42 31.88 4.34
N THR A 37 1.05 30.62 4.08
CA THR A 37 1.15 29.53 5.09
C THR A 37 2.57 29.02 5.27
N LEU A 38 3.44 29.26 4.29
CA LEU A 38 4.81 28.76 4.26
C LEU A 38 5.85 29.87 4.43
N ALA A 39 5.41 31.13 4.40
CA ALA A 39 6.25 32.27 4.74
C ALA A 39 6.66 32.21 6.22
N ALA A 40 7.83 32.75 6.52
CA ALA A 40 8.25 32.94 7.91
C ALA A 40 7.25 33.84 8.65
N GLU A 41 7.12 33.67 9.97
CA GLU A 41 6.16 34.44 10.78
C GLU A 41 6.38 35.96 10.71
N ASP A 42 7.60 36.39 10.39
CA ASP A 42 8.04 37.78 10.22
C ASP A 42 8.15 38.25 8.76
N ALA A 43 7.74 37.42 7.79
CA ALA A 43 7.84 37.75 6.38
C ALA A 43 6.97 38.97 6.03
N SER A 44 7.56 39.95 5.33
CA SER A 44 6.81 41.12 4.88
C SER A 44 5.82 40.76 3.77
N GLU A 45 4.80 41.59 3.54
CA GLU A 45 3.87 41.39 2.41
C GLU A 45 4.60 41.36 1.05
N ALA A 46 5.71 42.09 0.94
CA ALA A 46 6.56 42.09 -0.23
C ALA A 46 7.30 40.74 -0.40
N ASP A 47 7.71 40.08 0.68
CA ASP A 47 8.30 38.74 0.65
C ASP A 47 7.28 37.71 0.18
N ILE A 48 6.06 37.75 0.72
CA ILE A 48 4.97 36.85 0.32
C ILE A 48 4.61 37.05 -1.16
N ALA A 49 4.53 38.30 -1.63
CA ALA A 49 4.27 38.60 -3.04
C ALA A 49 5.38 38.06 -3.95
N ARG A 50 6.65 38.18 -3.54
CA ARG A 50 7.79 37.58 -4.26
C ARG A 50 7.70 36.06 -4.29
N MET A 51 7.36 35.41 -3.18
CA MET A 51 7.18 33.97 -3.11
C MET A 51 6.06 33.49 -4.03
N ARG A 52 4.92 34.20 -4.08
CA ARG A 52 3.82 33.89 -5.01
C ARG A 52 4.27 33.90 -6.46
N ALA A 53 4.99 34.95 -6.87
CA ALA A 53 5.52 35.05 -8.23
C ALA A 53 6.55 33.96 -8.54
N GLN A 54 7.44 33.65 -7.59
CA GLN A 54 8.46 32.60 -7.77
C GLN A 54 7.84 31.20 -7.90
N TRP A 55 6.76 30.92 -7.18
CA TRP A 55 6.06 29.64 -7.24
C TRP A 55 4.96 29.60 -8.31
N GLY A 56 4.80 30.68 -9.08
CA GLY A 56 3.78 30.79 -10.13
C GLY A 56 2.34 30.78 -9.59
N LEU A 57 2.14 31.07 -8.31
CA LEU A 57 0.82 31.11 -7.67
C LEU A 57 -0.04 32.29 -8.15
N ASP A 58 0.61 33.30 -8.73
CA ASP A 58 0.02 34.47 -9.39
C ASP A 58 -0.52 34.19 -10.80
N GLN A 59 -0.13 33.07 -11.42
CA GLN A 59 -0.52 32.70 -12.77
C GLN A 59 -1.98 32.19 -12.85
N PRO A 60 -2.62 32.23 -14.03
CA PRO A 60 -3.93 31.61 -14.23
C PRO A 60 -3.94 30.13 -13.86
N VAL A 61 -5.06 29.62 -13.32
CA VAL A 61 -5.19 28.24 -12.79
C VAL A 61 -4.73 27.19 -13.77
N LEU A 62 -5.11 27.37 -15.03
CA LEU A 62 -4.78 26.42 -16.10
C LEU A 62 -3.28 26.38 -16.36
N VAL A 63 -2.60 27.52 -16.29
CA VAL A 63 -1.15 27.62 -16.47
C VAL A 63 -0.42 26.93 -15.31
N GLN A 64 -0.87 27.16 -14.07
CA GLN A 64 -0.34 26.46 -12.89
C GLN A 64 -0.46 24.93 -13.02
N PHE A 65 -1.60 24.45 -13.53
CA PHE A 65 -1.82 23.02 -13.74
C PHE A 65 -0.86 22.43 -14.79
N PHE A 66 -0.61 23.13 -15.90
CA PHE A 66 0.36 22.68 -16.90
C PHE A 66 1.81 22.75 -16.41
N TYR A 67 2.17 23.72 -15.56
CA TYR A 67 3.46 23.69 -14.88
C TYR A 67 3.59 22.49 -13.95
N PHE A 68 2.56 22.20 -13.15
CA PHE A 68 2.53 21.02 -12.29
C PHE A 68 2.71 19.72 -13.09
N LEU A 69 1.97 19.55 -14.19
CA LEU A 69 2.12 18.38 -15.07
C LEU A 69 3.50 18.32 -15.73
N GLY A 70 4.04 19.45 -16.18
CA GLY A 70 5.37 19.53 -16.79
C GLY A 70 6.49 19.13 -15.82
N ASN A 71 6.41 19.58 -14.57
CA ASN A 71 7.34 19.22 -13.52
C ASN A 71 7.21 17.73 -13.17
N LEU A 72 5.98 17.23 -12.99
CA LEU A 72 5.72 15.82 -12.72
C LEU A 72 6.24 14.90 -13.83
N ALA A 73 6.08 15.29 -15.10
CA ALA A 73 6.59 14.54 -16.24
C ALA A 73 8.13 14.46 -16.30
N ARG A 74 8.82 15.45 -15.70
CA ARG A 74 10.28 15.46 -15.53
C ARG A 74 10.75 14.81 -14.23
N LEU A 75 9.83 14.23 -13.46
CA LEU A 75 10.06 13.72 -12.10
C LEU A 75 10.55 14.79 -11.12
N ASP A 76 10.30 16.06 -11.44
CA ASP A 76 10.51 17.18 -10.53
C ASP A 76 9.24 17.38 -9.70
N MET A 77 9.28 16.85 -8.48
CA MET A 77 8.18 16.97 -7.52
C MET A 77 8.39 18.16 -6.55
N GLY A 78 9.45 18.94 -6.76
CA GLY A 78 9.84 20.04 -5.89
C GLY A 78 10.34 19.61 -4.51
N THR A 79 10.32 20.57 -3.59
CA THR A 79 10.80 20.43 -2.21
C THR A 79 9.61 20.37 -1.26
N SER A 80 9.67 19.46 -0.27
CA SER A 80 8.70 19.42 0.80
C SER A 80 8.86 20.63 1.71
N TYR A 81 7.80 21.40 1.88
CA TYR A 81 7.82 22.56 2.77
C TYR A 81 7.91 22.19 4.26
N ARG A 82 7.48 20.98 4.63
CA ARG A 82 7.53 20.49 6.02
C ARG A 82 8.88 19.91 6.39
N TYR A 83 9.50 19.18 5.47
CA TYR A 83 10.76 18.47 5.71
C TYR A 83 11.98 19.19 5.13
N HIS A 84 11.77 20.27 4.38
CA HIS A 84 12.81 21.04 3.68
C HIS A 84 13.75 20.18 2.83
N ALA A 85 13.23 19.10 2.24
CA ALA A 85 13.98 18.13 1.45
C ALA A 85 13.24 17.81 0.13
N PRO A 86 13.96 17.39 -0.94
CA PRO A 86 13.34 16.98 -2.19
C PRO A 86 12.27 15.91 -1.99
N VAL A 87 11.09 16.10 -2.59
CA VAL A 87 9.96 15.17 -2.43
C VAL A 87 10.32 13.77 -2.95
N ALA A 88 11.05 13.68 -4.06
CA ALA A 88 11.49 12.41 -4.62
C ALA A 88 12.37 11.60 -3.65
N GLU A 89 13.24 12.27 -2.89
CA GLU A 89 14.07 11.63 -1.87
C GLU A 89 13.22 11.11 -0.71
N LEU A 90 12.27 11.92 -0.23
CA LEU A 90 11.35 11.55 0.85
C LEU A 90 10.47 10.35 0.48
N ILE A 91 10.04 10.26 -0.78
CA ILE A 91 9.32 9.10 -1.31
C ILE A 91 10.27 7.90 -1.35
N GLY A 92 11.48 8.07 -1.88
CA GLY A 92 12.49 7.02 -1.97
C GLY A 92 12.84 6.41 -0.61
N GLN A 93 12.94 7.21 0.44
CA GLN A 93 13.21 6.76 1.81
C GLN A 93 12.05 5.94 2.41
N ARG A 94 10.80 6.21 2.01
CA ARG A 94 9.60 5.54 2.55
C ARG A 94 9.15 4.35 1.72
N LEU A 95 9.49 4.34 0.43
CA LEU A 95 9.05 3.34 -0.53
C LEU A 95 9.42 1.90 -0.11
N PRO A 96 10.65 1.60 0.37
CA PRO A 96 11.00 0.26 0.84
C PRO A 96 10.07 -0.26 1.94
N ALA A 97 9.72 0.59 2.91
CA ALA A 97 8.82 0.21 4.00
C ALA A 97 7.41 -0.11 3.50
N THR A 98 6.88 0.68 2.56
CA THR A 98 5.58 0.43 1.93
C THR A 98 5.58 -0.86 1.12
N LEU A 99 6.63 -1.10 0.33
CA LEU A 99 6.77 -2.32 -0.46
C LEU A 99 6.92 -3.55 0.43
N GLU A 100 7.74 -3.48 1.48
CA GLU A 100 7.94 -4.54 2.46
C GLU A 100 6.60 -4.95 3.11
N LEU A 101 5.81 -3.97 3.56
CA LEU A 101 4.50 -4.22 4.13
C LEU A 101 3.51 -4.81 3.11
N ALA A 102 3.44 -4.24 1.90
CA ALA A 102 2.53 -4.69 0.86
C ALA A 102 2.84 -6.13 0.41
N LEU A 103 4.12 -6.46 0.23
CA LEU A 103 4.57 -7.80 -0.14
C LEU A 103 4.32 -8.80 0.99
N THR A 104 4.56 -8.42 2.24
CA THR A 104 4.28 -9.27 3.41
C THR A 104 2.79 -9.56 3.55
N ALA A 105 1.94 -8.54 3.40
CA ALA A 105 0.48 -8.69 3.41
C ALA A 105 -0.01 -9.58 2.27
N LEU A 106 0.49 -9.37 1.04
CA LEU A 106 0.14 -10.18 -0.12
C LEU A 106 0.57 -11.64 0.07
N LEU A 107 1.79 -11.88 0.56
CA LEU A 107 2.30 -13.22 0.81
C LEU A 107 1.44 -13.93 1.87
N LEU A 108 1.15 -13.25 2.99
CA LEU A 108 0.27 -13.78 4.03
C LEU A 108 -1.12 -14.10 3.50
N ALA A 109 -1.70 -13.19 2.71
CA ALA A 109 -3.00 -13.41 2.09
C ALA A 109 -2.96 -14.61 1.14
N ALA A 110 -1.95 -14.74 0.29
CA ALA A 110 -1.83 -15.85 -0.64
C ALA A 110 -1.66 -17.20 0.07
N VAL A 111 -0.80 -17.26 1.09
CA VAL A 111 -0.54 -18.46 1.89
C VAL A 111 -1.80 -18.96 2.59
N ILE A 112 -2.71 -18.08 2.99
CA ILE A 112 -3.97 -18.46 3.66
C ILE A 112 -5.09 -18.70 2.64
N ALA A 113 -5.29 -17.77 1.72
CA ALA A 113 -6.44 -17.73 0.84
C ALA A 113 -6.40 -18.78 -0.26
N VAL A 114 -5.21 -19.11 -0.80
CA VAL A 114 -5.10 -20.11 -1.86
C VAL A 114 -5.45 -21.51 -1.32
N PRO A 115 -4.87 -22.00 -0.21
CA PRO A 115 -5.28 -23.28 0.37
C PRO A 115 -6.76 -23.30 0.77
N LEU A 116 -7.29 -22.20 1.32
CA LEU A 116 -8.70 -22.09 1.65
C LEU A 116 -9.60 -22.20 0.40
N GLY A 117 -9.25 -21.50 -0.68
CA GLY A 117 -9.97 -21.55 -1.95
C GLY A 117 -9.94 -22.95 -2.58
N VAL A 118 -8.79 -23.62 -2.55
CA VAL A 118 -8.64 -25.01 -3.00
C VAL A 118 -9.47 -25.96 -2.15
N ALA A 119 -9.37 -25.89 -0.83
CA ALA A 119 -10.07 -26.79 0.09
C ALA A 119 -11.60 -26.64 -0.02
N THR A 120 -12.10 -25.41 -0.14
CA THR A 120 -13.53 -25.12 -0.29
C THR A 120 -14.08 -25.55 -1.65
N ALA A 121 -13.27 -25.46 -2.72
CA ALA A 121 -13.64 -25.98 -4.05
C ALA A 121 -13.75 -27.51 -4.05
N LEU A 122 -12.75 -28.20 -3.48
CA LEU A 122 -12.71 -29.67 -3.46
C LEU A 122 -13.80 -30.28 -2.56
N LYS A 123 -14.20 -29.59 -1.48
CA LYS A 123 -15.22 -30.05 -0.54
C LYS A 123 -16.49 -29.20 -0.62
N LYS A 124 -16.97 -28.96 -1.85
CA LYS A 124 -18.19 -28.19 -2.12
C LYS A 124 -19.37 -28.70 -1.29
N GLY A 125 -20.10 -27.79 -0.65
CA GLY A 125 -21.26 -28.12 0.20
C GLY A 125 -20.93 -28.70 1.58
N SER A 126 -19.64 -28.82 1.93
CA SER A 126 -19.23 -29.21 3.28
C SER A 126 -19.21 -28.03 4.26
N TRP A 127 -19.05 -28.31 5.55
CA TRP A 127 -18.85 -27.27 6.57
C TRP A 127 -17.60 -26.40 6.30
N LEU A 128 -16.58 -26.93 5.61
CA LEU A 128 -15.40 -26.17 5.21
C LEU A 128 -15.74 -25.13 4.13
N ASP A 129 -16.62 -25.46 3.19
CA ASP A 129 -17.15 -24.53 2.17
C ASP A 129 -17.97 -23.41 2.85
N GLY A 130 -18.76 -23.77 3.86
CA GLY A 130 -19.50 -22.80 4.69
C GLY A 130 -18.58 -21.85 5.47
N LEU A 131 -17.55 -22.39 6.14
CA LEU A 131 -16.57 -21.59 6.88
C LEU A 131 -15.76 -20.67 5.94
N GLY A 132 -15.31 -21.19 4.80
CA GLY A 132 -14.59 -20.39 3.80
C GLY A 132 -15.45 -19.27 3.22
N SER A 133 -16.73 -19.54 2.97
CA SER A 133 -17.69 -18.53 2.51
C SER A 133 -17.91 -17.44 3.57
N LEU A 134 -18.07 -17.82 4.84
CA LEU A 134 -18.20 -16.88 5.96
C LEU A 134 -16.96 -15.99 6.08
N LEU A 135 -15.76 -16.58 6.09
CA LEU A 135 -14.51 -15.83 6.14
C LEU A 135 -14.36 -14.88 4.95
N ALA A 136 -14.74 -15.31 3.76
CA ALA A 136 -14.70 -14.46 2.57
C ALA A 136 -15.67 -13.29 2.65
N VAL A 137 -16.87 -13.50 3.21
CA VAL A 137 -17.86 -12.43 3.42
C VAL A 137 -17.35 -11.45 4.48
N LEU A 138 -16.84 -11.94 5.61
CA LEU A 138 -16.28 -11.08 6.67
C LEU A 138 -15.08 -10.29 6.17
N GLY A 139 -14.17 -10.93 5.42
CA GLY A 139 -12.99 -10.28 4.82
C GLY A 139 -13.35 -9.12 3.90
N VAL A 140 -14.34 -9.31 3.03
CA VAL A 140 -14.76 -8.27 2.07
C VAL A 140 -15.64 -7.20 2.73
N SER A 141 -16.41 -7.55 3.76
CA SER A 141 -17.41 -6.64 4.34
C SER A 141 -16.88 -5.82 5.51
N ALA A 142 -15.89 -6.32 6.25
CA ALA A 142 -15.35 -5.60 7.40
C ALA A 142 -14.40 -4.49 6.95
N PRO A 143 -14.56 -3.25 7.43
CA PRO A 143 -13.61 -2.18 7.13
C PRO A 143 -12.21 -2.51 7.66
N SER A 144 -11.19 -2.33 6.82
CA SER A 144 -9.80 -2.66 7.18
C SER A 144 -9.31 -1.88 8.40
N PHE A 145 -9.69 -0.61 8.55
CA PHE A 145 -9.34 0.19 9.72
C PHE A 145 -9.94 -0.40 11.01
N TRP A 146 -11.17 -0.94 10.95
CA TRP A 146 -11.84 -1.52 12.10
C TRP A 146 -11.16 -2.82 12.53
N VAL A 147 -10.83 -3.68 11.57
CA VAL A 147 -10.04 -4.89 11.81
C VAL A 147 -8.67 -4.54 12.42
N GLY A 148 -8.01 -3.51 11.89
CA GLY A 148 -6.72 -3.04 12.41
C GLY A 148 -6.82 -2.57 13.86
N ILE A 149 -7.84 -1.77 14.19
CA ILE A 149 -8.09 -1.33 15.57
C ILE A 149 -8.32 -2.53 16.50
N LEU A 150 -9.15 -3.49 16.11
CA LEU A 150 -9.41 -4.69 16.91
C LEU A 150 -8.15 -5.53 17.13
N LEU A 151 -7.34 -5.71 16.08
CA LEU A 151 -6.08 -6.43 16.19
C LEU A 151 -5.11 -5.74 17.15
N VAL A 152 -5.00 -4.41 17.10
CA VAL A 152 -4.20 -3.66 18.07
C VAL A 152 -4.78 -3.79 19.49
N LEU A 153 -6.08 -3.60 19.69
CA LEU A 153 -6.70 -3.68 21.01
C LEU A 153 -6.59 -5.06 21.65
N LEU A 154 -6.84 -6.12 20.88
CA LEU A 154 -6.82 -7.49 21.39
C LEU A 154 -5.39 -8.03 21.46
N VAL A 155 -4.64 -8.00 20.36
CA VAL A 155 -3.34 -8.68 20.28
C VAL A 155 -2.24 -7.87 20.98
N SER A 156 -2.20 -6.55 20.78
CA SER A 156 -1.21 -5.69 21.45
C SER A 156 -1.69 -5.25 22.83
N GLY A 157 -2.93 -4.78 22.95
CA GLY A 157 -3.44 -4.21 24.20
C GLY A 157 -3.78 -5.25 25.27
N HIS A 158 -4.62 -6.24 24.93
CA HIS A 158 -5.10 -7.22 25.90
C HIS A 158 -4.11 -8.37 26.10
N PHE A 159 -3.67 -9.00 25.01
CA PHE A 159 -2.80 -10.18 25.07
C PHE A 159 -1.30 -9.85 25.16
N ASN A 160 -0.89 -8.61 24.87
CA ASN A 160 0.51 -8.17 24.89
C ASN A 160 1.45 -9.06 24.05
N LEU A 161 0.95 -9.62 22.95
CA LEU A 161 1.69 -10.59 22.11
C LEU A 161 2.57 -9.90 21.08
N LEU A 162 2.08 -8.83 20.46
CA LEU A 162 2.75 -8.15 19.35
C LEU A 162 2.75 -6.63 19.56
N PRO A 163 3.78 -5.90 19.09
CA PRO A 163 3.83 -4.45 19.16
C PRO A 163 2.68 -3.77 18.38
N SER A 164 2.22 -2.60 18.86
CA SER A 164 1.11 -1.87 18.23
C SER A 164 1.54 -0.92 17.10
N SER A 165 2.81 -0.51 17.08
CA SER A 165 3.33 0.47 16.11
C SER A 165 4.85 0.41 15.99
N GLY A 166 5.39 0.99 14.92
CA GLY A 166 6.82 0.99 14.61
C GLY A 166 7.21 -0.11 13.64
N ARG A 167 8.50 -0.18 13.31
CA ARG A 167 9.08 -1.25 12.46
C ARG A 167 10.06 -2.15 13.22
N ILE A 168 10.68 -1.59 14.25
CA ILE A 168 11.61 -2.22 15.21
C ILE A 168 11.50 -1.43 16.53
N PRO A 169 12.04 -1.95 17.65
CA PRO A 169 12.13 -1.20 18.90
C PRO A 169 12.98 0.07 18.72
N LEU A 170 12.60 1.15 19.42
CA LEU A 170 13.20 2.49 19.26
C LEU A 170 14.67 2.56 19.71
N ASP A 171 15.08 1.67 20.60
CA ASP A 171 16.40 1.61 21.23
C ASP A 171 17.42 0.78 20.43
N VAL A 172 17.02 0.25 19.28
CA VAL A 172 17.83 -0.70 18.53
C VAL A 172 18.40 -0.06 17.26
N PRO A 173 19.72 0.18 17.18
CA PRO A 173 20.32 0.74 15.98
C PRO A 173 20.32 -0.31 14.86
N ILE A 174 19.75 0.07 13.72
CA ILE A 174 19.87 -0.67 12.46
C ILE A 174 20.53 0.23 11.42
N ARG A 175 21.46 -0.36 10.66
CA ARG A 175 21.95 0.26 9.44
C ARG A 175 20.98 -0.10 8.32
N GLU A 176 20.19 0.85 7.86
CA GLU A 176 19.34 0.67 6.68
C GLU A 176 20.24 0.66 5.44
N LEU A 177 20.41 -0.51 4.83
CA LEU A 177 21.19 -0.69 3.59
C LEU A 177 20.28 -0.53 2.38
N THR A 178 19.12 -1.20 2.43
CA THR A 178 18.12 -1.20 1.37
C THR A 178 16.82 -0.50 1.78
N GLY A 179 16.63 -0.28 3.09
CA GLY A 179 15.40 0.25 3.68
C GLY A 179 14.34 -0.83 3.94
N PHE A 180 14.56 -2.07 3.48
CA PHE A 180 13.77 -3.25 3.83
C PHE A 180 14.35 -3.86 5.10
N ILE A 181 13.71 -3.66 6.25
CA ILE A 181 14.29 -4.04 7.55
C ILE A 181 14.39 -5.57 7.70
N LEU A 182 13.43 -6.33 7.20
CA LEU A 182 13.47 -7.80 7.19
C LEU A 182 14.64 -8.31 6.34
N LEU A 183 14.86 -7.70 5.18
CA LEU A 183 15.98 -8.07 4.32
C LEU A 183 17.32 -7.63 4.93
N ASP A 184 17.40 -6.39 5.39
CA ASP A 184 18.61 -5.80 5.97
C ASP A 184 19.05 -6.58 7.23
N SER A 185 18.12 -7.01 8.06
CA SER A 185 18.42 -7.84 9.24
C SER A 185 18.97 -9.23 8.88
N LEU A 186 18.47 -9.86 7.82
CA LEU A 186 19.01 -11.13 7.30
C LEU A 186 20.40 -10.95 6.68
N LEU A 187 20.59 -9.90 5.87
CA LEU A 187 21.88 -9.59 5.23
C LEU A 187 22.98 -9.28 6.25
N GLN A 188 22.60 -8.68 7.39
CA GLN A 188 23.50 -8.41 8.51
C GLN A 188 23.73 -9.62 9.43
N GLY A 189 23.07 -10.76 9.17
CA GLY A 189 23.13 -11.95 10.04
C GLY A 189 22.46 -11.76 11.40
N ARG A 190 21.66 -10.70 11.59
CA ARG A 190 21.02 -10.35 12.86
C ARG A 190 19.63 -10.97 12.94
N PHE A 191 19.58 -12.28 13.19
CA PHE A 191 18.31 -13.02 13.34
C PHE A 191 17.44 -12.51 14.49
N ASP A 192 18.03 -11.94 15.53
CA ASP A 192 17.29 -11.32 16.63
C ASP A 192 16.47 -10.13 16.13
N LEU A 193 17.05 -9.29 15.26
CA LEU A 193 16.33 -8.18 14.64
C LEU A 193 15.29 -8.63 13.65
N PHE A 194 15.58 -9.68 12.87
CA PHE A 194 14.61 -10.23 11.94
C PHE A 194 13.34 -10.66 12.66
N ARG A 195 13.47 -11.37 13.79
CA ARG A 195 12.33 -11.79 14.61
C ARG A 195 11.57 -10.61 15.20
N GLN A 196 12.28 -9.57 15.65
CA GLN A 196 11.65 -8.35 16.13
C GLN A 196 10.90 -7.65 14.99
N ALA A 197 11.55 -7.34 13.87
CA ALA A 197 10.91 -6.71 12.72
C ALA A 197 9.69 -7.49 12.23
N LEU A 198 9.74 -8.83 12.27
CA LEU A 198 8.60 -9.68 11.97
C LEU A 198 7.43 -9.47 12.96
N SER A 199 7.70 -9.31 14.26
CA SER A 199 6.64 -9.05 15.23
C SER A 199 5.95 -7.69 15.01
N PHE A 200 6.69 -6.67 14.58
CA PHE A 200 6.13 -5.35 14.24
C PHE A 200 5.31 -5.33 12.95
N ILE A 201 5.71 -6.10 11.93
CA ILE A 201 5.04 -6.08 10.62
C ILE A 201 3.82 -6.99 10.54
N VAL A 202 3.74 -8.04 11.38
CA VAL A 202 2.68 -9.06 11.29
C VAL A 202 1.28 -8.48 11.49
N LEU A 203 1.05 -7.60 12.47
CA LEU A 203 -0.27 -7.00 12.70
C LEU A 203 -0.77 -6.13 11.55
N PRO A 204 0.01 -5.14 11.06
CA PRO A 204 -0.43 -4.34 9.90
C PRO A 204 -0.54 -5.21 8.63
N ALA A 205 0.35 -6.19 8.44
CA ALA A 205 0.25 -7.11 7.31
C ALA A 205 -1.02 -7.99 7.39
N ALA A 206 -1.37 -8.50 8.57
CA ALA A 206 -2.58 -9.26 8.80
C ALA A 206 -3.85 -8.43 8.57
N THR A 207 -3.82 -7.16 8.98
CA THR A 207 -4.93 -6.21 8.74
C THR A 207 -5.20 -6.05 7.25
N LEU A 208 -4.15 -5.84 6.45
CA LEU A 208 -4.26 -5.72 5.00
C LEU A 208 -4.63 -7.07 4.35
N ALA A 209 -4.02 -8.15 4.80
CA ALA A 209 -4.26 -9.50 4.29
C ALA A 209 -5.71 -9.94 4.49
N PHE A 210 -6.35 -9.57 5.62
CA PHE A 210 -7.73 -9.96 5.93
C PHE A 210 -8.71 -9.59 4.81
N GLY A 211 -8.62 -8.36 4.29
CA GLY A 211 -9.44 -7.92 3.16
C GLY A 211 -9.12 -8.68 1.87
N MET A 212 -7.84 -8.94 1.62
CA MET A 212 -7.38 -9.65 0.42
C MET A 212 -7.76 -11.13 0.42
N ILE A 213 -7.79 -11.78 1.59
CA ILE A 213 -8.08 -13.21 1.72
C ILE A 213 -9.45 -13.56 1.12
N GLY A 214 -10.48 -12.77 1.41
CA GLY A 214 -11.83 -13.05 0.90
C GLY A 214 -11.94 -12.95 -0.63
N ILE A 215 -11.17 -12.06 -1.24
CA ILE A 215 -11.11 -11.90 -2.70
C ILE A 215 -10.29 -13.04 -3.32
N ILE A 216 -9.07 -13.24 -2.82
CA ILE A 216 -8.14 -14.26 -3.37
C ILE A 216 -8.73 -15.65 -3.21
N ALA A 217 -9.32 -16.01 -2.07
CA ALA A 217 -9.91 -17.33 -1.84
C ALA A 217 -11.06 -17.60 -2.81
N ARG A 218 -11.88 -16.59 -3.12
CA ARG A 218 -12.99 -16.71 -4.08
C ARG A 218 -12.50 -16.90 -5.50
N ILE A 219 -11.46 -16.16 -5.90
CA ILE A 219 -10.82 -16.31 -7.21
C ILE A 219 -10.18 -17.70 -7.32
N SER A 220 -9.41 -18.12 -6.32
CA SER A 220 -8.79 -19.45 -6.29
C SER A 220 -9.84 -20.56 -6.35
N ARG A 221 -10.96 -20.43 -5.61
CA ARG A 221 -12.07 -21.38 -5.67
C ARG A 221 -12.67 -21.48 -7.06
N SER A 222 -12.97 -20.34 -7.70
CA SER A 222 -13.50 -20.34 -9.08
C SER A 222 -12.53 -21.01 -10.03
N ALA A 223 -11.25 -20.63 -10.00
CA ALA A 223 -10.23 -21.19 -10.87
C ALA A 223 -10.09 -22.71 -10.70
N VAL A 224 -10.16 -23.24 -9.47
CA VAL A 224 -10.11 -24.69 -9.21
C VAL A 224 -11.35 -25.40 -9.74
N ILE A 225 -12.54 -24.81 -9.61
CA ILE A 225 -13.78 -25.39 -10.16
C ILE A 225 -13.72 -25.40 -11.69
N ASP A 226 -13.31 -24.28 -12.30
CA ASP A 226 -13.25 -24.11 -13.76
C ASP A 226 -12.22 -25.10 -14.36
N VAL A 227 -11.00 -25.11 -13.83
CA VAL A 227 -9.94 -26.02 -14.29
C VAL A 227 -10.25 -27.48 -13.95
N GLY A 228 -10.99 -27.74 -12.88
CA GLY A 228 -11.42 -29.08 -12.50
C GLY A 228 -12.30 -29.78 -13.54
N GLN A 229 -12.90 -29.03 -14.46
CA GLN A 229 -13.72 -29.57 -15.56
C GLN A 229 -12.92 -29.80 -16.86
N GLU A 230 -11.63 -29.47 -16.89
CA GLU A 230 -10.78 -29.65 -18.07
C GLU A 230 -10.40 -31.11 -18.30
N GLU A 231 -10.29 -31.51 -19.57
CA GLU A 231 -10.04 -32.90 -19.98
C GLU A 231 -8.77 -33.50 -19.37
N PHE A 232 -7.72 -32.70 -19.20
CA PHE A 232 -6.46 -33.17 -18.62
C PHE A 232 -6.60 -33.50 -17.12
N VAL A 233 -7.45 -32.77 -16.38
CA VAL A 233 -7.73 -33.07 -14.97
C VAL A 233 -8.57 -34.32 -14.84
N LEU A 234 -9.63 -34.44 -15.66
CA LEU A 234 -10.47 -35.65 -15.70
C LEU A 234 -9.65 -36.89 -16.06
N THR A 235 -8.73 -36.76 -17.02
CA THR A 235 -7.81 -37.84 -17.41
C THR A 235 -6.83 -38.19 -16.30
N ALA A 236 -6.29 -37.20 -15.58
CA ALA A 236 -5.42 -37.44 -14.44
C ALA A 236 -6.15 -38.21 -13.34
N VAL A 237 -7.35 -37.76 -12.96
CA VAL A 237 -8.19 -38.43 -11.95
C VAL A 237 -8.56 -39.86 -12.37
N ALA A 238 -8.87 -40.09 -13.65
CA ALA A 238 -9.20 -41.42 -14.16
C ALA A 238 -8.01 -42.39 -14.15
N LYS A 239 -6.77 -41.89 -14.13
CA LYS A 239 -5.55 -42.71 -14.08
C LYS A 239 -5.11 -43.07 -12.67
N GLY A 240 -5.72 -42.48 -11.62
CA GLY A 240 -5.30 -42.62 -10.23
C GLY A 240 -4.14 -41.72 -9.86
#